data_AF-A0A9D4EXH1-F1
#
_entry.id   AF-A0A9D4EXH1-F1
#
_cell.length_a   1.000
_cell.length_b   1.000
_cell.length_c   1.000
_cell.angle_alpha   90.00
_cell.angle_beta   90.00
_cell.angle_gamma   90.00
#
_symmetry.space_group_name_H-M   'P 1'
#
loop_
_entity.id
_entity.type
_entity.pdbx_description
1 polymer ?
#
loop_
_entity_poly.entity_id
_entity_poly.type
_entity_poly.pdbx_seq_one_letter_code
_entity_poly.pdbx_strand_id
1 'polypeptide(L)'
;MFAIRSLAVVMTFLVALTGRSVHGNASGAPVGACDNMTPGHSVPGQTSAAPYQLTVSKPVFGCKETIKLTLNSSTNEQLKGYLCQARTDVTKYVTTGTLTAIGGGKNFCNGTGSVTHMSNVSKSVVDFEWTAAEYNAGVPVNFVCTVVKSFNTFWVKGPKVTVTYEGGHCPAGAAQGIVGTWTTWAAIAVLMVASVL
;
A
#
# COMPACT_ATOMS: atom_id res chain seq x y z
N MET A 1 -51.78 34.21 -13.24
CA MET A 1 -51.33 33.14 -12.31
C MET A 1 -50.84 31.87 -13.02
N PHE A 2 -51.30 31.52 -14.23
CA PHE A 2 -50.84 30.32 -14.95
C PHE A 2 -49.37 30.37 -15.42
N ALA A 3 -48.88 31.53 -15.90
CA ALA A 3 -47.52 31.66 -16.43
C ALA A 3 -46.40 31.45 -15.39
N ILE A 4 -46.64 31.81 -14.12
CA ILE A 4 -45.66 31.67 -13.02
C ILE A 4 -45.47 30.19 -12.64
N ARG A 5 -46.53 29.38 -12.76
CA ARG A 5 -46.48 27.94 -12.51
C ARG A 5 -45.71 27.20 -13.61
N SER A 6 -45.80 27.66 -14.86
CA SER A 6 -45.05 27.11 -15.99
C SER A 6 -43.55 27.36 -15.89
N LEU A 7 -43.11 28.57 -15.47
CA LEU A 7 -41.70 28.86 -15.26
C LEU A 7 -41.09 28.03 -14.12
N ALA A 8 -41.81 27.85 -13.01
CA ALA A 8 -41.34 27.07 -11.88
C ALA A 8 -41.08 25.59 -12.26
N VAL A 9 -41.99 24.99 -13.03
CA VAL A 9 -41.85 23.60 -13.49
C VAL A 9 -40.65 23.44 -14.44
N VAL A 10 -40.45 24.39 -15.36
CA VAL A 10 -39.30 24.38 -16.30
C VAL A 10 -37.97 24.54 -15.55
N MET A 11 -37.93 25.40 -14.52
CA MET A 11 -36.74 25.62 -13.70
C MET A 11 -36.40 24.39 -12.84
N THR A 12 -37.39 23.70 -12.28
CA THR A 12 -37.19 22.44 -11.53
C THR A 12 -36.70 21.30 -12.44
N PHE A 13 -37.19 21.22 -13.68
CA PHE A 13 -36.74 20.22 -14.66
C PHE A 13 -35.28 20.44 -15.09
N LEU A 14 -34.87 21.71 -15.28
CA LEU A 14 -33.49 22.08 -15.61
C LEU A 14 -32.50 21.75 -14.47
N VAL A 15 -32.90 21.92 -13.21
CA VAL A 15 -32.06 21.56 -12.05
C VAL A 15 -31.87 20.03 -11.94
N ALA A 16 -32.90 19.23 -12.23
CA ALA A 16 -32.81 17.77 -12.19
C ALA A 16 -31.84 17.19 -13.25
N LEU A 17 -31.68 17.86 -14.40
CA LEU A 17 -30.74 17.49 -15.46
C LEU A 17 -29.26 17.79 -15.11
N THR A 18 -29.00 18.57 -14.06
CA THR A 18 -27.64 18.86 -13.57
C THR A 18 -27.17 17.88 -12.50
N GLY A 19 -27.94 16.83 -12.20
CA GLY A 19 -27.54 15.73 -11.34
C GLY A 19 -26.28 15.07 -11.89
N ARG A 20 -25.11 15.52 -11.46
CA ARG A 20 -23.83 14.89 -11.76
C ARG A 20 -23.89 13.48 -11.20
N SER A 21 -24.05 12.49 -12.07
CA SER A 21 -23.87 11.07 -11.74
C SER A 21 -22.44 10.88 -11.27
N VAL A 22 -22.23 10.93 -9.94
CA VAL A 22 -20.91 10.65 -9.39
C VAL A 22 -20.73 9.14 -9.46
N HIS A 23 -20.02 8.69 -10.48
CA HIS A 23 -19.61 7.31 -10.63
C HIS A 23 -18.59 7.04 -9.53
N GLY A 24 -19.04 6.54 -8.38
CA GLY A 24 -18.14 5.97 -7.39
C GLY A 24 -17.34 4.86 -8.08
N ASN A 25 -16.03 5.02 -8.19
CA ASN A 25 -15.19 4.10 -8.94
C ASN A 25 -15.12 2.76 -8.20
N ALA A 26 -16.10 1.89 -8.49
CA ALA A 26 -16.14 0.54 -7.96
C ALA A 26 -14.91 -0.26 -8.41
N SER A 27 -14.21 0.18 -9.46
CA SER A 27 -13.11 -0.54 -10.08
C SER A 27 -11.71 -0.10 -9.63
N GLY A 28 -11.58 0.86 -8.71
CA GLY A 28 -10.28 1.27 -8.13
C GLY A 28 -10.12 2.77 -7.93
N ALA A 29 -8.89 3.22 -7.64
CA ALA A 29 -8.55 4.64 -7.54
C ALA A 29 -8.59 5.36 -8.91
N PRO A 30 -8.80 6.69 -8.95
CA PRO A 30 -8.68 7.45 -10.19
C PRO A 30 -7.21 7.62 -10.62
N VAL A 31 -6.94 7.70 -11.93
CA VAL A 31 -5.58 7.72 -12.50
C VAL A 31 -4.71 8.85 -11.92
N GLY A 32 -5.30 10.01 -11.61
CA GLY A 32 -4.59 11.15 -11.01
C GLY A 32 -4.29 11.03 -9.50
N ALA A 33 -4.65 9.92 -8.84
CA ALA A 33 -4.42 9.75 -7.40
C ALA A 33 -2.99 9.30 -7.05
N CYS A 34 -2.12 9.04 -8.02
CA CYS A 34 -0.80 8.45 -7.74
C CYS A 34 0.04 9.30 -6.78
N ASP A 35 0.04 10.62 -6.99
CA ASP A 35 0.87 11.54 -6.21
C ASP A 35 0.25 11.88 -4.86
N ASN A 36 -0.98 12.39 -4.89
CA ASN A 36 -1.67 12.92 -3.72
C ASN A 36 -2.42 11.84 -2.92
N MET A 37 -2.67 10.66 -3.53
CA MET A 37 -3.48 9.57 -2.97
C MET A 37 -4.92 9.99 -2.62
N THR A 38 -5.42 11.05 -3.25
CA THR A 38 -6.76 11.61 -3.00
C THR A 38 -7.79 10.86 -3.85
N PRO A 39 -8.85 10.30 -3.24
CA PRO A 39 -9.97 9.74 -4.00
C PRO A 39 -10.64 10.81 -4.87
N GLY A 40 -11.30 10.39 -5.94
CA GLY A 40 -12.06 11.30 -6.82
C GLY A 40 -13.40 11.75 -6.23
N HIS A 41 -13.45 11.97 -4.92
CA HIS A 41 -14.65 12.40 -4.21
C HIS A 41 -14.59 13.93 -4.05
N SER A 42 -15.67 14.63 -4.37
CA SER A 42 -15.72 16.11 -4.35
C SER A 42 -15.85 16.71 -2.93
N VAL A 43 -15.38 15.97 -1.92
CA VAL A 43 -15.40 16.37 -0.50
C VAL A 43 -13.99 16.18 0.08
N PRO A 44 -13.60 16.90 1.15
CA PRO A 44 -12.31 16.68 1.79
C PRO A 44 -12.27 15.33 2.53
N GLY A 45 -11.04 14.81 2.68
CA GLY A 45 -10.79 13.66 3.55
C GLY A 45 -11.01 13.99 5.03
N GLN A 46 -11.19 12.96 5.83
CA GLN A 46 -11.31 13.07 7.28
C GLN A 46 -9.98 13.50 7.90
N THR A 47 -10.05 14.37 8.90
CA THR A 47 -8.90 14.85 9.69
C THR A 47 -8.69 14.07 10.99
N SER A 48 -9.71 13.32 11.42
CA SER A 48 -9.61 12.40 12.54
C SER A 48 -8.67 11.22 12.23
N ALA A 49 -8.23 10.51 13.27
CA ALA A 49 -7.49 9.27 13.08
C ALA A 49 -8.33 8.24 12.30
N ALA A 50 -7.69 7.55 11.36
CA ALA A 50 -8.33 6.48 10.62
C ALA A 50 -8.61 5.28 11.54
N PRO A 51 -9.80 4.66 11.53
CA PRO A 51 -10.10 3.46 12.31
C PRO A 51 -9.49 2.17 11.72
N TYR A 52 -8.38 2.30 10.99
CA TYR A 52 -7.70 1.23 10.27
C TYR A 52 -6.21 1.26 10.59
N GLN A 53 -5.58 0.08 10.59
CA GLN A 53 -4.15 -0.09 10.83
C GLN A 53 -3.52 -0.84 9.66
N LEU A 54 -2.27 -0.51 9.38
CA LEU A 54 -1.43 -1.24 8.43
C LEU A 54 -0.30 -1.87 9.22
N THR A 55 -0.26 -3.20 9.23
CA THR A 55 0.77 -3.97 9.95
C THR A 55 1.65 -4.73 8.96
N VAL A 56 2.83 -5.09 9.42
CA VAL A 56 3.83 -5.87 8.66
C VAL A 56 4.18 -7.13 9.42
N SER A 57 4.50 -8.21 8.72
CA SER A 57 4.96 -9.46 9.34
C SER A 57 6.29 -9.29 10.08
N LYS A 58 7.09 -8.29 9.69
CA LYS A 58 8.35 -7.94 10.33
C LYS A 58 8.77 -6.50 10.03
N PRO A 59 9.45 -5.81 10.96
CA PRO A 59 9.86 -4.42 10.79
C PRO A 59 11.14 -4.25 9.96
N VAL A 60 11.87 -5.34 9.70
CA VAL A 60 13.13 -5.35 8.96
C VAL A 60 13.07 -6.37 7.83
N PHE A 61 13.60 -6.03 6.65
CA PHE A 61 13.64 -6.89 5.46
C PHE A 61 15.07 -7.02 4.89
N GLY A 62 15.34 -8.16 4.26
CA GLY A 62 16.59 -8.48 3.58
C GLY A 62 16.51 -8.31 2.06
N CYS A 63 17.59 -8.67 1.37
CA CYS A 63 17.71 -8.48 -0.08
C CYS A 63 16.67 -9.33 -0.82
N LYS A 64 15.89 -8.70 -1.71
CA LYS A 64 14.81 -9.34 -2.50
C LYS A 64 13.77 -10.09 -1.68
N GLU A 65 13.66 -9.77 -0.40
CA GLU A 65 12.75 -10.47 0.48
C GLU A 65 11.31 -10.03 0.25
N THR A 66 10.40 -10.99 0.37
CA THR A 66 8.96 -10.72 0.42
C THR A 66 8.51 -10.64 1.87
N ILE A 67 7.82 -9.56 2.23
CA ILE A 67 7.14 -9.42 3.52
C ILE A 67 5.64 -9.29 3.32
N LYS A 68 4.86 -9.76 4.30
CA LYS A 68 3.41 -9.64 4.30
C LYS A 68 3.00 -8.33 4.97
N LEU A 69 2.01 -7.66 4.38
CA LEU A 69 1.31 -6.54 4.99
C LEU A 69 -0.17 -6.87 5.18
N THR A 70 -0.77 -6.33 6.23
CA THR A 70 -2.19 -6.48 6.50
C THR A 70 -2.80 -5.13 6.82
N LEU A 71 -3.75 -4.69 6.00
CA LEU A 71 -4.63 -3.56 6.29
C LEU A 71 -5.89 -4.10 6.95
N ASN A 72 -6.07 -3.80 8.23
CA ASN A 72 -7.20 -4.26 9.01
C ASN A 72 -7.90 -3.11 9.74
N SER A 73 -9.14 -3.36 10.13
CA SER A 73 -9.91 -2.45 10.96
C SER A 73 -9.57 -2.58 12.44
N SER A 74 -9.52 -1.45 13.13
CA SER A 74 -9.25 -1.39 14.58
C SER A 74 -10.53 -1.40 15.42
N THR A 75 -11.67 -1.14 14.79
CA THR A 75 -12.97 -0.93 15.45
C THR A 75 -14.10 -1.75 14.80
N ASN A 76 -13.75 -2.80 14.05
CA ASN A 76 -14.67 -3.62 13.24
C ASN A 76 -15.40 -2.85 12.12
N GLU A 77 -14.98 -1.63 11.79
CA GLU A 77 -15.41 -0.92 10.60
C GLU A 77 -14.91 -1.58 9.32
N GLN A 78 -15.75 -1.62 8.28
CA GLN A 78 -15.35 -2.16 6.98
C GLN A 78 -14.86 -1.05 6.05
N LEU A 79 -13.95 -1.38 5.15
CA LEU A 79 -13.51 -0.50 4.06
C LEU A 79 -14.08 -0.97 2.73
N LYS A 80 -14.36 -0.01 1.83
CA LYS A 80 -14.86 -0.25 0.48
C LYS A 80 -13.80 0.00 -0.60
N GLY A 81 -12.77 0.78 -0.28
CA GLY A 81 -11.71 1.08 -1.24
C GLY A 81 -10.38 1.39 -0.56
N TYR A 82 -9.31 1.17 -1.32
CA TYR A 82 -7.97 1.50 -0.88
C TYR A 82 -7.07 1.87 -2.07
N LEU A 83 -6.04 2.67 -1.78
CA LEU A 83 -4.87 2.86 -2.62
C LEU A 83 -3.65 2.78 -1.71
N CYS A 84 -2.82 1.76 -1.88
CA CYS A 84 -1.63 1.54 -1.07
C CYS A 84 -0.37 1.61 -1.93
N GLN A 85 0.70 2.18 -1.38
CA GLN A 85 1.95 2.42 -2.08
C GLN A 85 3.15 2.14 -1.17
N ALA A 86 4.22 1.56 -1.72
CA ALA A 86 5.50 1.39 -1.06
C ALA A 86 6.46 2.50 -1.50
N ARG A 87 6.67 3.53 -0.67
CA ARG A 87 7.43 4.74 -1.01
C ARG A 87 8.77 4.82 -0.27
N THR A 88 9.82 5.29 -0.93
CA THR A 88 11.09 5.64 -0.25
C THR A 88 11.01 6.96 0.53
N ASP A 89 10.07 7.83 0.15
CA ASP A 89 9.76 9.10 0.81
C ASP A 89 8.24 9.27 0.90
N VAL A 90 7.69 9.46 2.09
CA VAL A 90 6.24 9.63 2.30
C VAL A 90 5.66 10.86 1.59
N THR A 91 6.49 11.87 1.31
CA THR A 91 6.06 13.13 0.69
C THR A 91 6.01 13.05 -0.83
N LYS A 92 6.82 12.19 -1.45
CA LYS A 92 6.99 12.08 -2.90
C LYS A 92 6.39 10.78 -3.44
N TYR A 93 5.91 10.80 -4.68
CA TYR A 93 5.53 9.58 -5.38
C TYR A 93 6.77 8.94 -6.01
N VAL A 94 7.55 8.27 -5.17
CA VAL A 94 8.71 7.48 -5.59
C VAL A 94 8.54 6.10 -4.97
N THR A 95 8.01 5.16 -5.75
CA THR A 95 7.73 3.81 -5.27
C THR A 95 8.89 2.86 -5.45
N THR A 96 8.98 1.86 -4.60
CA THR A 96 10.02 0.81 -4.66
C THR A 96 9.43 -0.59 -4.43
N GLY A 97 10.10 -1.59 -4.98
CA GLY A 97 9.65 -2.98 -4.90
C GLY A 97 8.38 -3.27 -5.70
N THR A 98 7.86 -4.47 -5.49
CA THR A 98 6.62 -4.94 -6.09
C THR A 98 5.62 -5.19 -4.98
N LEU A 99 4.53 -4.44 -5.01
CA LEU A 99 3.41 -4.57 -4.09
C LEU A 99 2.26 -5.30 -4.82
N THR A 100 1.74 -6.33 -4.20
CA THR A 100 0.68 -7.20 -4.75
C THR A 100 -0.43 -7.34 -3.72
N ALA A 101 -1.68 -7.14 -4.15
CA ALA A 101 -2.85 -7.38 -3.29
C ALA A 101 -3.27 -8.86 -3.35
N ILE A 102 -3.51 -9.46 -2.20
CA ILE A 102 -3.92 -10.86 -2.06
C ILE A 102 -5.45 -10.93 -1.92
N GLY A 103 -6.08 -11.84 -2.64
CA GLY A 103 -7.54 -12.05 -2.54
C GLY A 103 -8.39 -10.93 -3.18
N GLY A 104 -7.78 -10.08 -4.02
CA GLY A 104 -8.49 -9.09 -4.84
C GLY A 104 -7.87 -7.70 -4.79
N GLY A 105 -7.79 -7.06 -5.95
CA GLY A 105 -7.09 -5.79 -6.16
C GLY A 105 -6.30 -5.81 -7.46
N LYS A 106 -5.64 -4.71 -7.79
CA LYS A 106 -4.80 -4.60 -8.98
C LYS A 106 -3.65 -3.61 -8.78
N ASN A 107 -2.55 -3.83 -9.49
CA ASN A 107 -1.47 -2.86 -9.60
C ASN A 107 -2.00 -1.55 -10.21
N PHE A 108 -1.38 -0.44 -9.82
CA PHE A 108 -1.84 0.90 -10.17
C PHE A 108 -0.67 1.86 -10.44
N CYS A 109 -0.95 3.02 -11.02
CA CYS A 109 0.03 4.09 -11.24
C CYS A 109 1.23 3.74 -12.15
N ASN A 110 0.99 2.92 -13.18
CA ASN A 110 1.98 2.53 -14.21
C ASN A 110 3.28 1.93 -13.64
N GLY A 111 3.19 1.26 -12.48
CA GLY A 111 4.32 0.63 -11.82
C GLY A 111 3.90 -0.51 -10.90
N THR A 112 4.89 -1.13 -10.25
CA THR A 112 4.68 -2.31 -9.41
C THR A 112 4.51 -1.98 -7.93
N GLY A 113 4.93 -0.79 -7.47
CA GLY A 113 4.91 -0.42 -6.05
C GLY A 113 3.59 0.18 -5.55
N SER A 114 2.52 0.10 -6.32
CA SER A 114 1.19 0.65 -5.97
C SER A 114 0.08 -0.33 -6.29
N VAL A 115 -0.93 -0.44 -5.41
CA VAL A 115 -2.11 -1.29 -5.58
C VAL A 115 -3.40 -0.58 -5.18
N THR A 116 -4.51 -0.92 -5.84
CA THR A 116 -5.85 -0.41 -5.51
C THR A 116 -6.89 -1.53 -5.56
N HIS A 117 -8.06 -1.30 -4.96
CA HIS A 117 -9.18 -2.24 -5.01
C HIS A 117 -9.71 -2.41 -6.45
N MET A 118 -10.38 -3.53 -6.72
CA MET A 118 -11.05 -3.79 -8.00
C MET A 118 -12.59 -3.85 -7.89
N SER A 119 -13.11 -3.87 -6.66
CA SER A 119 -14.54 -3.89 -6.35
C SER A 119 -14.82 -3.09 -5.08
N ASN A 120 -16.04 -2.54 -4.97
CA ASN A 120 -16.53 -1.82 -3.78
C ASN A 120 -17.11 -2.75 -2.69
N VAL A 121 -16.91 -4.07 -2.83
CA VAL A 121 -17.31 -5.06 -1.83
C VAL A 121 -16.63 -4.71 -0.52
N SER A 122 -17.40 -4.66 0.56
CA SER A 122 -16.89 -4.34 1.90
C SER A 122 -15.88 -5.38 2.37
N LYS A 123 -14.80 -4.92 3.01
CA LYS A 123 -13.71 -5.77 3.52
C LYS A 123 -13.35 -5.34 4.93
N SER A 124 -13.13 -6.30 5.82
CA SER A 124 -12.60 -6.05 7.17
C SER A 124 -11.08 -6.13 7.23
N VAL A 125 -10.49 -6.92 6.31
CA VAL A 125 -9.06 -7.18 6.20
C VAL A 125 -8.68 -7.21 4.72
N VAL A 126 -7.53 -6.64 4.38
CA VAL A 126 -6.90 -6.74 3.05
C VAL A 126 -5.43 -7.10 3.28
N ASP A 127 -5.00 -8.19 2.67
CA ASP A 127 -3.61 -8.64 2.73
C ASP A 127 -2.85 -8.23 1.47
N PHE A 128 -1.57 -7.92 1.65
CA PHE A 128 -0.63 -7.63 0.57
C PHE A 128 0.67 -8.38 0.77
N GLU A 129 1.35 -8.61 -0.33
CA GLU A 129 2.75 -9.01 -0.33
C GLU A 129 3.57 -7.90 -0.96
N TRP A 130 4.71 -7.59 -0.35
CA TRP A 130 5.68 -6.69 -0.92
C TRP A 130 7.03 -7.37 -1.05
N THR A 131 7.55 -7.43 -2.27
CA THR A 131 8.89 -7.93 -2.56
C THR A 131 9.85 -6.75 -2.76
N ALA A 132 10.91 -6.73 -1.97
CA ALA A 132 11.96 -5.72 -2.08
C ALA A 132 12.63 -5.75 -3.47
N ALA A 133 12.86 -4.57 -4.05
CA ALA A 133 13.65 -4.44 -5.26
C ALA A 133 15.16 -4.54 -4.95
N GLU A 134 16.00 -4.03 -5.85
CA GLU A 134 17.37 -3.69 -5.50
C GLU A 134 17.37 -2.61 -4.44
N TYR A 135 18.33 -2.68 -3.52
CA TYR A 135 18.27 -1.88 -2.31
C TYR A 135 19.67 -1.50 -1.82
N ASN A 136 19.79 -0.25 -1.40
CA ASN A 136 20.97 0.27 -0.73
C ASN A 136 20.65 0.47 0.75
N ALA A 137 21.65 0.19 1.60
CA ALA A 137 21.53 0.42 3.04
C ALA A 137 21.09 1.86 3.36
N GLY A 138 20.29 2.01 4.42
CA GLY A 138 19.95 3.31 5.00
C GLY A 138 18.70 4.01 4.43
N VAL A 139 18.06 3.49 3.38
CA VAL A 139 16.77 4.04 2.91
C VAL A 139 15.62 3.24 3.54
N PRO A 140 14.66 3.83 4.26
CA PRO A 140 13.49 3.10 4.73
C PRO A 140 12.43 2.94 3.61
N VAL A 141 11.60 1.91 3.71
CA VAL A 141 10.38 1.79 2.89
C VAL A 141 9.18 2.15 3.74
N ASN A 142 8.40 3.11 3.25
CA ASN A 142 7.19 3.60 3.88
C ASN A 142 5.99 3.09 3.10
N PHE A 143 5.24 2.18 3.70
CA PHE A 143 3.95 1.78 3.17
C PHE A 143 2.90 2.77 3.63
N VAL A 144 2.20 3.36 2.68
CA VAL A 144 1.18 4.38 2.93
C VAL A 144 -0.08 3.95 2.20
N CYS A 145 -1.22 4.02 2.86
CA CYS A 145 -2.52 3.73 2.26
C CYS A 145 -3.46 4.93 2.39
N THR A 146 -4.29 5.14 1.38
CA THR A 146 -5.56 5.87 1.49
C THR A 146 -6.67 4.85 1.61
N VAL A 147 -7.60 5.05 2.53
CA VAL A 147 -8.71 4.13 2.80
C VAL A 147 -10.05 4.83 2.70
N VAL A 148 -11.03 4.15 2.10
CA VAL A 148 -12.39 4.65 1.88
C VAL A 148 -13.37 3.77 2.62
N LYS A 149 -14.10 4.33 3.59
CA LYS A 149 -15.25 3.69 4.26
C LYS A 149 -16.53 3.87 3.44
N SER A 150 -16.77 5.11 3.01
CA SER A 150 -17.92 5.51 2.22
C SER A 150 -17.54 6.64 1.26
N PHE A 151 -18.44 7.01 0.35
CA PHE A 151 -18.20 8.12 -0.58
C PHE A 151 -17.77 9.41 0.13
N ASN A 152 -18.38 9.74 1.27
CA ASN A 152 -18.06 10.96 2.03
C ASN A 152 -17.09 10.74 3.19
N THR A 153 -16.58 9.52 3.39
CA THR A 153 -15.76 9.19 4.57
C THR A 153 -14.53 8.38 4.14
N PHE A 154 -13.38 9.04 4.13
CA PHE A 154 -12.11 8.46 3.74
C PHE A 154 -10.93 9.20 4.37
N TRP A 155 -9.78 8.55 4.46
CA TRP A 155 -8.56 9.09 5.05
C TRP A 155 -7.45 9.02 4.01
N VAL A 156 -6.88 10.17 3.68
CA VAL A 156 -5.81 10.30 2.67
C VAL A 156 -4.47 10.06 3.35
N LYS A 157 -3.64 9.18 2.79
CA LYS A 157 -2.31 8.83 3.31
C LYS A 157 -2.31 8.35 4.78
N GLY A 158 -3.39 7.72 5.23
CA GLY A 158 -3.48 6.99 6.50
C GLY A 158 -4.35 5.75 6.33
N PRO A 159 -3.93 4.56 6.83
CA PRO A 159 -2.78 4.27 7.70
C PRO A 159 -1.40 4.18 7.00
N LYS A 160 -0.32 4.10 7.80
CA LYS A 160 1.07 3.98 7.31
C LYS A 160 1.93 3.11 8.25
N VAL A 161 2.96 2.46 7.70
CA VAL A 161 3.97 1.71 8.45
C VAL A 161 5.31 1.74 7.71
N THR A 162 6.41 1.74 8.45
CA THR A 162 7.77 1.84 7.90
C THR A 162 8.55 0.58 8.22
N VAL A 163 9.34 0.10 7.26
CA VAL A 163 10.29 -1.01 7.43
C VAL A 163 11.69 -0.58 7.04
N THR A 164 12.69 -1.17 7.67
CA THR A 164 14.11 -0.89 7.41
C THR A 164 14.81 -2.08 6.76
N TYR A 165 15.89 -1.81 6.04
CA TYR A 165 16.67 -2.85 5.39
C TYR A 165 17.79 -3.37 6.31
N GLU A 166 17.87 -4.69 6.50
CA GLU A 166 19.01 -5.40 7.11
C GLU A 166 19.88 -5.95 5.98
N GLY A 167 21.01 -5.29 5.70
CA GLY A 167 21.98 -5.80 4.74
C GLY A 167 22.91 -4.72 4.19
N GLY A 168 23.85 -5.17 3.35
CA GLY A 168 24.78 -4.32 2.61
C GLY A 168 24.21 -3.82 1.28
N HIS A 169 24.94 -4.00 0.18
CA HIS A 169 24.42 -3.69 -1.15
C HIS A 169 23.61 -4.89 -1.69
N CYS A 170 22.37 -4.66 -2.13
CA CYS A 170 21.52 -5.68 -2.78
C CYS A 170 21.51 -5.48 -4.30
N PRO A 171 22.32 -6.25 -5.06
CA PRO A 171 22.51 -6.03 -6.49
C PRO A 171 21.34 -6.54 -7.34
N ALA A 172 21.32 -6.10 -8.60
CA ALA A 172 20.49 -6.66 -9.66
C ALA A 172 20.76 -8.16 -9.83
N GLY A 173 19.73 -9.01 -9.71
CA GLY A 173 19.82 -10.45 -9.98
C GLY A 173 20.21 -11.36 -8.81
N ALA A 174 20.37 -10.86 -7.59
CA ALA A 174 20.55 -11.72 -6.42
C ALA A 174 19.29 -12.58 -6.17
N ALA A 175 19.42 -13.91 -6.20
CA ALA A 175 18.38 -14.82 -5.71
C ALA A 175 18.40 -14.86 -4.16
N GLN A 176 17.29 -15.27 -3.54
CA GLN A 176 17.10 -15.32 -2.08
C GLN A 176 18.21 -16.13 -1.39
N GLY A 177 19.22 -15.43 -0.87
CA GLY A 177 20.27 -16.01 -0.04
C GLY A 177 19.82 -16.03 1.40
N ILE A 178 19.66 -17.23 1.95
CA ILE A 178 19.50 -17.49 3.39
C ILE A 178 20.61 -16.71 4.12
N VAL A 179 20.23 -15.82 5.04
CA VAL A 179 21.15 -15.22 6.01
C VAL A 179 21.67 -16.34 6.92
N GLY A 180 22.73 -17.00 6.48
CA GLY A 180 23.53 -17.94 7.28
C GLY A 180 24.65 -17.15 7.95
N THR A 181 24.58 -17.08 9.28
CA THR A 181 25.58 -16.47 10.16
C THR A 181 26.97 -17.09 9.97
N TRP A 182 27.99 -16.25 9.74
CA TRP A 182 29.39 -16.67 9.78
C TRP A 182 29.81 -16.91 11.23
N THR A 183 29.86 -18.16 11.68
CA THR A 183 30.68 -18.55 12.85
C THR A 183 31.94 -19.23 12.36
N THR A 184 33.08 -18.54 12.44
CA THR A 184 34.40 -19.10 12.17
C THR A 184 34.77 -20.08 13.28
N TRP A 185 34.88 -21.38 12.95
CA TRP A 185 35.53 -22.36 13.83
C TRP A 185 37.03 -22.36 13.54
N ALA A 186 37.81 -21.94 14.53
CA ALA A 186 39.25 -22.19 14.58
C ALA A 186 39.47 -23.71 14.71
N ALA A 187 40.11 -24.32 13.70
CA ALA A 187 40.57 -25.69 13.78
C ALA A 187 41.92 -25.72 14.52
N ILE A 188 41.92 -26.26 15.75
CA ILE A 188 43.13 -26.79 16.38
C ILE A 188 43.13 -28.29 16.11
N ALA A 189 44.04 -28.75 15.26
CA ALA A 189 44.40 -30.16 15.14
C ALA A 189 45.90 -30.29 15.40
N VAL A 190 46.20 -30.78 16.60
CA VAL A 190 47.52 -31.20 17.06
C VAL A 190 47.74 -32.66 16.63
N LEU A 191 49.01 -33.01 16.44
CA LEU A 191 49.62 -34.34 16.51
C LEU A 191 49.91 -35.08 15.18
N MET A 192 51.17 -34.99 14.73
CA MET A 192 51.94 -36.14 14.25
C MET A 192 53.40 -35.93 14.65
N VAL A 193 53.99 -36.86 15.40
CA VAL A 193 55.23 -37.63 15.09
C VAL A 193 55.47 -38.61 16.25
N ALA A 194 55.47 -39.92 15.98
CA ALA A 194 56.37 -40.88 16.62
C ALA A 194 56.41 -42.17 15.79
N SER A 195 57.54 -42.42 15.14
CA SER A 195 57.89 -43.61 14.39
C SER A 195 58.27 -44.76 15.34
N VAL A 196 57.73 -45.97 15.12
CA VAL A 196 58.33 -47.22 15.59
C VAL A 196 58.12 -48.30 14.52
N LEU A 197 59.16 -48.50 13.70
CA LEU A 197 59.80 -49.77 13.31
C LEU A 197 60.82 -49.48 12.22
#